data_AF-A0A2T2NC77-F1
#
_entry.id   AF-A0A2T2NC77-F1
#
_cell.length_a   1.000
_cell.length_b   1.000
_cell.length_c   1.000
_cell.angle_alpha   90.00
_cell.angle_beta   90.00
_cell.angle_gamma   90.00
#
_symmetry.space_group_name_H-M   'P 1'
#
loop_
_entity.id
_entity.type
_entity.pdbx_description
1 polymer ?
#
loop_
_entity_poly.entity_id
_entity_poly.type
_entity_poly.pdbx_seq_one_letter_code
_entity_poly.pdbx_strand_id
1 'polypeptide(L)'
;MGKTNDPSGTVGKVFTADVVAALLMSFNVTSITMKQYDLMSAMDGTKTASAFQHDFRSVLAKARELKARSDAGETFEAVAPGKKRGMSY
;
A
#
# COMPACT_ATOMS: atom_id res chain seq x y z
N MET A 1 -23.33 21.93 24.57
CA MET A 1 -22.19 21.38 23.80
C MET A 1 -22.70 20.85 22.47
N GLY A 2 -22.46 21.59 21.38
CA GLY A 2 -22.77 21.13 20.03
C GLY A 2 -21.76 20.07 19.59
N LYS A 3 -22.25 18.93 19.10
CA LYS A 3 -21.44 17.95 18.39
C LYS A 3 -21.22 18.48 16.98
N THR A 4 -20.01 18.94 16.67
CA THR A 4 -19.58 19.14 15.29
C THR A 4 -19.21 17.76 14.74
N ASN A 5 -20.19 17.12 14.08
CA ASN A 5 -19.91 16.08 13.11
C ASN A 5 -19.39 16.77 11.84
N ASP A 6 -18.09 17.02 11.78
CA ASP A 6 -17.44 17.34 10.52
C ASP A 6 -17.18 16.01 9.79
N PRO A 7 -17.82 15.70 8.65
CA PRO A 7 -17.42 14.59 7.82
C PRO A 7 -16.20 15.02 7.01
N SER A 8 -15.09 15.34 7.68
CA SER A 8 -13.80 15.40 7.01
C SER A 8 -13.32 13.97 6.82
N GLY A 9 -14.03 13.22 5.95
CA GLY A 9 -13.48 12.04 5.32
C GLY A 9 -12.29 12.51 4.49
N THR A 10 -11.11 12.57 5.11
CA THR A 10 -9.87 12.86 4.41
C THR A 10 -9.68 11.71 3.42
N VAL A 11 -10.10 11.91 2.17
CA VAL A 11 -9.78 10.98 1.08
C VAL A 11 -8.28 11.11 0.87
N GLY A 12 -7.54 10.33 1.64
CA GLY A 12 -6.08 10.25 1.58
C GLY A 12 -5.65 9.74 0.22
N LYS A 13 -4.41 10.04 -0.17
CA LYS A 13 -3.81 9.44 -1.36
C LYS A 13 -3.82 7.92 -1.20
N VAL A 14 -4.42 7.23 -2.17
CA VAL A 14 -4.44 5.76 -2.22
C VAL A 14 -3.29 5.30 -3.10
N PHE A 15 -2.52 4.33 -2.60
CA PHE A 15 -1.51 3.62 -3.38
C PHE A 15 -2.03 2.26 -3.80
N THR A 16 -1.56 1.74 -4.93
CA THR A 16 -1.93 0.40 -5.38
C THR A 16 -1.29 -0.67 -4.51
N ALA A 17 -1.88 -1.86 -4.50
CA ALA A 17 -1.33 -3.04 -3.80
C ALA A 17 0.12 -3.32 -4.19
N ASP A 18 0.47 -3.15 -5.47
CA ASP A 18 1.84 -3.37 -5.97
C ASP A 18 2.85 -2.37 -5.40
N VAL A 19 2.46 -1.10 -5.25
CA VAL A 19 3.35 -0.07 -4.65
C VAL A 19 3.59 -0.40 -3.18
N VAL A 20 2.56 -0.83 -2.45
CA VAL A 20 2.71 -1.27 -1.05
C VAL A 20 3.57 -2.54 -0.97
N ALA A 21 3.40 -3.49 -1.88
CA ALA A 21 4.21 -4.70 -1.95
C ALA A 21 5.69 -4.40 -2.21
N ALA A 22 5.99 -3.46 -3.11
CA ALA A 22 7.35 -2.99 -3.36
C ALA A 22 7.98 -2.34 -2.12
N LEU A 23 7.19 -1.57 -1.36
CA LEU A 23 7.64 -0.99 -0.10
C LEU A 23 7.96 -2.06 0.95
N LEU A 24 7.06 -3.03 1.16
CA LEU A 24 7.30 -4.14 2.09
C LEU A 24 8.54 -4.95 1.69
N MET A 25 8.72 -5.21 0.39
CA MET A 25 9.92 -5.85 -0.14
C MET A 25 11.20 -5.06 0.20
N SER A 26 11.19 -3.74 0.01
CA SER A 26 12.37 -2.88 0.30
C SER A 26 12.80 -2.89 1.76
N PHE A 27 11.86 -3.11 2.69
CA PHE A 27 12.14 -3.26 4.12
C PHE A 27 12.37 -4.72 4.55
N ASN A 28 12.39 -5.65 3.60
CA ASN A 28 12.49 -7.09 3.84
C ASN A 28 11.38 -7.63 4.78
N VAL A 29 10.20 -7.00 4.74
CA VAL A 29 9.04 -7.39 5.55
C VAL A 29 8.25 -8.44 4.77
N THR A 30 8.24 -9.67 5.29
CA THR A 30 7.59 -10.83 4.64
C THR A 30 6.31 -11.28 5.35
N SER A 31 5.96 -10.64 6.46
CA SER A 31 4.76 -10.90 7.27
C SER A 31 4.31 -9.65 8.03
N ILE A 32 3.02 -9.61 8.36
CA ILE A 32 2.40 -8.58 9.21
C ILE A 32 1.73 -9.31 10.37
N THR A 33 1.96 -8.81 11.58
CA THR A 33 1.43 -9.38 12.83
C THR A 33 -0.01 -8.91 13.08
N MET A 34 -0.76 -9.65 13.90
CA MET A 34 -2.12 -9.26 14.28
C MET A 34 -2.16 -7.88 14.94
N LYS A 35 -1.19 -7.54 15.81
CA LYS A 35 -1.10 -6.21 16.44
C LYS A 35 -0.98 -5.07 15.40
N GLN A 36 -0.32 -5.32 14.28
CA GLN A 36 -0.21 -4.34 13.19
C GLN A 36 -1.53 -4.22 12.42
N TYR A 37 -2.28 -5.32 12.24
CA TYR A 37 -3.63 -5.26 11.67
C TYR A 37 -4.64 -4.57 12.61
N ASP A 38 -4.51 -4.76 13.92
CA ASP A 38 -5.31 -4.05 14.92
C ASP A 38 -5.05 -2.55 14.86
N LEU A 39 -3.79 -2.14 14.69
CA LEU A 39 -3.43 -0.73 14.48
C LEU A 39 -4.07 -0.17 13.19
N MET A 40 -4.00 -0.91 12.08
CA MET A 40 -4.65 -0.49 10.82
C MET A 40 -6.15 -0.33 10.98
N SER A 41 -6.80 -1.28 11.66
CA SER A 41 -8.23 -1.23 11.97
C SER A 41 -8.60 -0.01 12.83
N ALA A 42 -7.81 0.28 13.86
CA ALA A 42 -8.02 1.44 14.72
C ALA A 42 -7.87 2.77 13.96
N MET A 43 -6.94 2.84 13.00
CA MET A 43 -6.73 4.03 12.17
C MET A 43 -7.79 4.22 11.09
N ASP A 44 -8.24 3.14 10.46
CA ASP A 44 -9.27 3.17 9.41
C ASP A 44 -10.66 3.45 9.98
N GLY A 45 -10.95 2.94 11.19
CA GLY A 45 -12.22 3.16 11.89
C GLY A 45 -13.42 2.41 11.29
N THR A 46 -13.26 1.70 10.17
CA THR A 46 -14.35 0.95 9.50
C THR A 46 -14.03 -0.51 9.23
N LYS A 47 -12.84 -0.80 8.69
CA LYS A 47 -12.37 -2.15 8.39
C LYS A 47 -11.82 -2.82 9.65
N THR A 48 -12.15 -4.09 9.81
CA THR A 48 -11.62 -4.93 10.90
C THR A 48 -10.21 -5.44 10.59
N ALA A 49 -9.48 -5.85 11.63
CA ALA A 49 -8.16 -6.48 11.47
C ALA A 49 -8.19 -7.69 10.53
N SER A 50 -9.24 -8.53 10.62
CA SER A 50 -9.42 -9.70 9.73
C SER A 50 -9.65 -9.31 8.27
N ALA A 51 -10.34 -8.19 8.01
CA ALA A 51 -10.52 -7.67 6.66
C ALA A 51 -9.17 -7.20 6.09
N PHE A 52 -8.36 -6.49 6.87
CA PHE A 52 -6.99 -6.14 6.47
C PHE A 52 -6.11 -7.36 6.27
N GLN A 53 -6.20 -8.36 7.14
CA GLN A 53 -5.46 -9.60 6.98
C GLN A 53 -5.79 -10.27 5.65
N HIS A 54 -7.05 -10.28 5.23
CA HIS A 54 -7.46 -10.80 3.92
C HIS A 54 -6.90 -9.96 2.77
N ASP A 55 -7.09 -8.64 2.81
CA ASP A 55 -6.63 -7.70 1.77
C ASP A 55 -5.10 -7.76 1.56
N PHE A 56 -4.33 -7.93 2.64
CA PHE A 56 -2.87 -7.96 2.58
C PHE A 56 -2.28 -9.30 2.13
N ARG A 57 -3.07 -10.37 1.96
CA ARG A 57 -2.55 -11.66 1.48
C ARG A 57 -1.91 -11.54 0.09
N SER A 58 -2.60 -10.86 -0.83
CA SER A 58 -2.09 -10.63 -2.19
C SER A 58 -0.85 -9.72 -2.18
N VAL A 59 -0.86 -8.68 -1.34
CA VAL A 59 0.27 -7.75 -1.16
C VAL A 59 1.51 -8.49 -0.67
N LEU A 60 1.37 -9.35 0.35
CA LEU A 60 2.49 -10.13 0.89
C LEU A 60 3.00 -11.17 -0.10
N ALA A 61 2.10 -11.82 -0.86
CA ALA A 61 2.49 -12.72 -1.94
C ALA A 61 3.33 -11.99 -3.00
N LYS A 62 2.89 -10.80 -3.41
CA LYS A 62 3.62 -9.96 -4.37
C LYS A 62 4.96 -9.47 -3.83
N ALA A 63 5.02 -9.06 -2.55
CA ALA A 63 6.27 -8.63 -1.93
C ALA A 63 7.32 -9.76 -1.93
N ARG A 64 6.89 -11.01 -1.70
CA ARG A 64 7.77 -12.19 -1.78
C ARG A 64 8.22 -12.48 -3.21
N GLU A 65 7.33 -12.35 -4.20
CA GLU A 65 7.70 -12.48 -5.62
C GLU A 65 8.75 -11.43 -6.02
N LEU A 66 8.52 -10.17 -5.67
CA LEU A 66 9.46 -9.07 -5.92
C LEU A 66 10.80 -9.31 -5.23
N LYS A 67 10.78 -9.83 -4.00
CA LYS A 67 12.00 -10.20 -3.28
C LYS A 67 12.76 -11.31 -4.02
N ALA A 68 12.09 -12.37 -4.44
CA ALA A 68 12.72 -13.47 -5.19
C ALA A 68 13.36 -12.98 -6.50
N ARG A 69 12.69 -12.07 -7.21
CA ARG A 69 13.21 -11.41 -8.42
C ARG A 69 14.44 -10.56 -8.13
N SER A 70 14.39 -9.75 -7.07
CA SER A 70 15.53 -8.94 -6.62
C SER A 70 16.72 -9.80 -6.19
N ASP A 71 16.47 -10.88 -5.44
CA ASP A 71 17.51 -11.82 -4.98
C ASP A 71 18.11 -12.61 -6.16
N ALA A 72 17.36 -12.79 -7.25
CA ALA A 72 17.84 -13.36 -8.51
C ALA A 72 18.65 -12.36 -9.37
N GLY A 73 18.85 -11.13 -8.90
CA GLY A 73 19.66 -10.11 -9.56
C GLY A 73 18.88 -9.24 -10.55
N GLU A 74 17.54 -9.23 -10.51
CA GLU A 74 16.76 -8.30 -11.31
C GLU A 74 16.89 -6.86 -10.81
N THR A 75 17.14 -5.92 -11.73
CA THR A 75 17.16 -4.48 -11.46
C THR A 75 15.84 -3.85 -11.89
N PHE A 76 15.16 -3.17 -10.96
CA PHE A 76 13.94 -2.42 -11.26
C PHE A 76 14.29 -1.01 -11.72
N GLU A 77 14.14 -0.73 -13.02
CA GLU A 77 14.37 0.61 -13.58
C GLU A 77 13.14 1.51 -13.41
N ALA A 78 13.37 2.77 -13.02
CA ALA A 78 12.31 3.76 -12.92
C ALA A 78 11.77 4.11 -14.30
N VAL A 79 10.45 4.16 -14.42
CA VAL A 79 9.81 4.59 -15.67
C VAL A 79 10.12 6.05 -15.92
N ALA A 80 10.60 6.38 -17.12
CA ALA A 80 10.77 7.76 -17.53
C ALA A 80 9.41 8.48 -17.50
N PRO A 81 9.35 9.75 -17.08
CA PRO A 81 8.09 10.50 -17.08
C PRO A 81 7.52 10.52 -18.49
N GLY A 82 6.30 10.00 -18.64
CA GLY A 82 5.58 10.05 -19.91
C GLY A 82 5.55 11.50 -20.41
N LYS A 83 6.03 11.73 -21.63
CA LYS A 83 6.06 13.05 -22.27
C LYS A 83 4.64 13.61 -22.19
N LYS A 84 4.40 14.61 -21.33
CA LYS A 84 3.14 15.37 -21.34
C LYS A 84 2.99 15.87 -22.78
N ARG A 85 1.98 15.39 -23.52
CA ARG A 85 1.63 15.97 -24.82
C ARG A 85 1.29 17.42 -24.55
N GLY A 86 2.25 18.31 -24.81
CA GLY A 86 1.98 19.75 -24.86
C GLY A 86 0.87 19.94 -25.86
N MET A 87 -0.25 20.48 -25.38
CA MET A 87 -1.36 20.92 -26.21
C MET A 87 -0.80 21.95 -27.19
N SER A 88 -0.61 21.55 -28.45
CA SER A 88 -0.31 22.48 -29.54
C SER A 88 -1.64 23.09 -29.99
N TYR A 89 -1.86 24.36 -29.68
CA TYR A 89 -2.83 25.24 -30.36
C TYR A 89 -2.07 26.15 -31.33
#